data_AF-A0A499UX77-F1
#
_entry.id   AF-A0A499UX77-F1
#
_cell.length_a   1.000
_cell.length_b   1.000
_cell.length_c   1.000
_cell.angle_alpha   90.00
_cell.angle_beta   90.00
_cell.angle_gamma   90.00
#
_symmetry.space_group_name_H-M   'P 1'
#
loop_
_entity.id
_entity.type
_entity.pdbx_description
1 polymer ?
#
loop_
_entity_poly.entity_id
_entity_poly.type
_entity_poly.pdbx_seq_one_letter_code
_entity_poly.pdbx_strand_id
1 'polypeptide(L)'
;MAGLPRLLPKPRGSVAQNRRLVCGVGYDRAAAVGPAARFHDLRCVVTELAVLDFTTPHRTLQVRSLHPGVTAEAVREATGFPLDIADDLPYTREPTPAELRLIREVIDPEGAREREVPS
;
A
#
# COMPACT_ATOMS: atom_id res chain seq x y z
N MET A 1 -27.49 -1.39 25.88
CA MET A 1 -26.14 -1.97 25.86
C MET A 1 -25.80 -2.38 24.43
N ALA A 2 -25.35 -1.42 23.61
CA ALA A 2 -24.94 -1.71 22.23
C ALA A 2 -23.50 -2.24 22.30
N GLY A 3 -23.32 -3.53 22.00
CA GLY A 3 -22.01 -4.15 21.95
C GLY A 3 -21.13 -3.43 20.93
N LEU A 4 -19.93 -3.03 21.36
CA LEU A 4 -18.90 -2.54 20.46
C LEU A 4 -18.67 -3.59 19.36
N PRO A 5 -18.70 -3.22 18.07
CA PRO A 5 -18.46 -4.17 17.00
C PRO A 5 -17.06 -4.77 17.20
N ARG A 6 -17.02 -6.10 17.24
CA ARG A 6 -15.78 -6.87 17.35
C ARG A 6 -14.92 -6.52 16.14
N LEU A 7 -13.83 -5.79 16.35
CA LEU A 7 -12.89 -5.46 15.30
C LEU A 7 -12.32 -6.79 14.80
N LEU A 8 -12.76 -7.24 13.63
CA LEU A 8 -12.13 -8.38 12.95
C LEU A 8 -10.64 -8.03 12.78
N PRO A 9 -9.72 -8.99 12.99
CA PRO A 9 -8.32 -8.74 12.74
C PRO A 9 -8.17 -8.30 11.28
N LYS A 10 -7.66 -7.09 11.07
CA LYS A 10 -7.42 -6.59 9.72
C LYS A 10 -6.29 -7.40 9.09
N PRO A 11 -6.33 -7.63 7.77
CA PRO A 11 -5.18 -8.17 7.07
C PRO A 11 -3.94 -7.31 7.37
N ARG A 12 -2.78 -7.97 7.49
CA ARG A 12 -1.49 -7.28 7.50
C ARG A 12 -1.46 -6.41 6.23
N GLY A 13 -0.95 -5.18 6.31
CA GLY A 13 -0.98 -4.25 5.16
C GLY A 13 -2.19 -3.30 5.05
N SER A 14 -3.18 -3.39 5.94
CA SER A 14 -4.35 -2.50 5.87
C SER A 14 -3.99 -1.00 5.95
N VAL A 15 -4.53 -0.21 5.01
CA VAL A 15 -4.41 1.24 5.00
C VAL A 15 -5.65 1.84 5.71
N ALA A 16 -5.43 2.82 6.59
CA ALA A 16 -6.49 3.44 7.39
C ALA A 16 -6.37 4.97 7.39
N GLN A 17 -7.51 5.66 7.39
CA GLN A 17 -7.60 7.12 7.55
C GLN A 17 -7.63 7.52 9.03
N ASN A 18 -7.23 8.77 9.31
CA ASN A 18 -7.32 9.43 10.63
C ASN A 18 -6.60 8.69 11.78
N ARG A 19 -5.26 8.73 11.77
CA ARG A 19 -4.47 8.26 12.92
C ARG A 19 -4.46 9.29 14.05
N ARG A 20 -4.65 8.80 15.28
CA ARG A 20 -4.58 9.59 16.54
C ARG A 20 -3.20 10.21 16.80
N LEU A 21 -2.15 9.64 16.21
CA LEU A 21 -0.78 10.13 16.22
C LEU A 21 -0.22 10.06 14.80
N VAL A 22 0.48 11.11 14.39
CA VAL A 22 1.11 11.20 13.07
C VAL A 22 2.62 11.18 13.23
N CYS A 23 3.24 10.06 12.87
CA CYS A 23 4.70 9.90 12.86
C CYS A 23 5.31 10.18 11.48
N GLY A 24 4.55 9.94 10.41
CA GLY A 24 4.93 10.25 9.02
C GLY A 24 4.00 11.31 8.44
N VAL A 25 4.57 12.39 7.88
CA VAL A 25 3.80 13.50 7.34
C VAL A 25 3.11 13.08 6.04
N GLY A 26 1.79 13.25 5.95
CA GLY A 26 1.02 13.09 4.72
C GLY A 26 0.86 14.41 3.96
N TYR A 27 0.36 14.36 2.72
CA TYR A 27 0.25 15.53 1.84
C TYR A 27 -0.58 16.69 2.43
N ASP A 28 -1.69 16.42 3.12
CA ASP A 28 -2.50 17.48 3.76
C ASP A 28 -1.71 18.31 4.77
N ARG A 29 -0.88 17.62 5.58
CA ARG A 29 -0.05 18.29 6.61
C ARG A 29 1.17 18.96 6.00
N ALA A 30 1.76 18.38 4.96
CA ALA A 30 2.83 19.03 4.21
C ALA A 30 2.36 20.33 3.55
N ALA A 31 1.14 20.33 2.96
CA ALA A 31 0.54 21.52 2.39
C ALA A 31 0.32 22.62 3.44
N ALA A 32 -0.12 22.26 4.66
CA ALA A 32 -0.29 23.21 5.76
C ALA A 32 1.02 23.86 6.25
N VAL A 33 2.16 23.18 6.09
CA VAL A 33 3.50 23.70 6.44
C VAL A 33 4.04 24.66 5.37
N GLY A 34 3.53 24.60 4.14
CA GLY A 34 3.91 25.51 3.06
C GLY A 34 5.35 25.29 2.54
N PRO A 35 6.08 26.35 2.15
CA PRO A 35 7.37 26.23 1.45
C PRO A 35 8.47 25.43 2.19
N ALA A 36 8.36 25.31 3.51
CA ALA A 36 9.28 24.49 4.29
C ALA A 36 9.17 22.99 3.96
N ALA A 37 8.01 22.53 3.47
CA ALA A 37 7.76 21.14 3.07
C ALA A 37 8.14 20.83 1.62
N ARG A 38 8.96 21.67 0.95
CA ARG A 38 9.35 21.50 -0.47
C ARG A 38 10.03 20.16 -0.82
N PHE A 39 10.54 19.44 0.17
CA PHE A 39 11.17 18.13 0.01
C PHE A 39 10.26 16.97 0.44
N HIS A 40 9.03 17.26 0.86
CA HIS A 40 8.05 16.24 1.19
C HIS A 40 7.58 15.56 -0.09
N ASP A 41 7.70 14.23 -0.11
CA ASP A 41 7.41 13.45 -1.31
C ASP A 41 7.14 11.99 -0.94
N LEU A 42 5.86 11.63 -0.85
CA LEU A 42 5.45 10.24 -0.69
C LEU A 42 5.28 9.61 -2.07
N ARG A 43 6.15 8.63 -2.36
CA ARG A 43 6.25 8.01 -3.69
C ARG A 43 5.20 6.93 -3.91
N CYS A 44 5.17 5.92 -3.04
CA CYS A 44 4.26 4.79 -3.17
C CYS A 44 4.06 4.07 -1.83
N VAL A 45 3.04 3.24 -1.80
CA VAL A 45 2.77 2.24 -0.76
C VAL A 45 2.68 0.90 -1.47
N VAL A 46 3.45 -0.09 -1.01
CA VAL A 46 3.39 -1.46 -1.53
C VAL A 46 2.83 -2.35 -0.44
N THR A 47 1.80 -3.14 -0.76
CA THR A 47 1.17 -4.11 0.14
C THR A 47 1.28 -5.52 -0.46
N GLU A 48 0.79 -6.55 0.23
CA GLU A 48 0.65 -7.89 -0.37
C GLU A 48 -0.38 -7.98 -1.50
N LEU A 49 -1.19 -6.93 -1.71
CA LEU A 49 -2.27 -6.91 -2.69
C LEU A 49 -1.95 -6.06 -3.93
N ALA A 50 -1.29 -4.92 -3.74
CA ALA A 50 -1.20 -3.91 -4.77
C ALA A 50 -0.03 -2.93 -4.55
N VAL A 51 0.30 -2.21 -5.61
CA VAL A 51 1.08 -0.98 -5.55
C VAL A 51 0.10 0.20 -5.58
N LEU A 52 0.23 1.11 -4.62
CA LEU A 52 -0.55 2.34 -4.51
C LEU A 52 0.37 3.57 -4.60
N ASP A 53 -0.15 4.69 -5.08
CA ASP A 53 0.58 5.95 -5.13
C ASP A 53 -0.31 7.17 -4.88
N PHE A 54 0.30 8.35 -4.94
CA PHE A 54 -0.34 9.65 -4.71
C PHE A 54 -0.21 10.56 -5.94
N THR A 55 -0.31 10.00 -7.14
CA THR A 55 -0.15 10.74 -8.40
C THR A 55 -1.45 11.41 -8.88
N THR A 56 -2.54 11.29 -8.12
CA THR A 56 -3.79 12.03 -8.39
C THR A 56 -3.59 13.54 -8.26
N PRO A 57 -4.45 14.37 -8.91
CA PRO A 57 -4.39 15.82 -8.80
C PRO A 57 -4.45 16.34 -7.36
N HIS A 58 -5.16 15.63 -6.49
CA HIS A 58 -5.35 15.97 -5.07
C HIS A 58 -4.39 15.25 -4.13
N ARG A 59 -3.40 14.51 -4.64
CA ARG A 59 -2.46 13.71 -3.85
C ARG A 59 -3.15 12.74 -2.87
N THR A 60 -4.30 12.24 -3.29
CA THR A 60 -5.02 11.15 -2.64
C THR A 60 -4.42 9.81 -3.07
N LEU A 61 -4.55 8.81 -2.19
CA LEU A 61 -4.08 7.47 -2.49
C LEU A 61 -4.93 6.84 -3.60
N GLN A 62 -4.29 6.23 -4.60
CA GLN A 62 -4.94 5.47 -5.67
C GLN A 62 -4.20 4.15 -5.92
N VAL A 63 -4.89 3.17 -6.52
CA VAL A 63 -4.24 1.92 -6.98
C VAL A 63 -3.51 2.17 -8.29
N ARG A 64 -2.23 1.78 -8.34
CA ARG A 64 -1.39 1.86 -9.53
C ARG A 64 -1.35 0.53 -10.29
N SER A 65 -1.24 -0.58 -9.57
CA SER A 65 -1.25 -1.93 -10.15
C SER A 65 -1.71 -2.95 -9.11
N LEU A 66 -2.40 -3.98 -9.57
CA LEU A 66 -2.75 -5.14 -8.74
C LEU A 66 -1.60 -6.16 -8.79
N HIS A 67 -1.33 -6.90 -7.73
CA HIS A 67 -0.45 -8.05 -7.84
C HIS A 67 -1.16 -9.18 -8.62
N PRO A 68 -0.41 -10.02 -9.37
CA PRO A 68 -1.00 -11.13 -10.11
C PRO A 68 -1.94 -11.98 -9.23
N GLY A 69 -3.15 -12.25 -9.72
CA GLY A 69 -4.17 -13.01 -8.98
C GLY A 69 -5.03 -12.20 -8.00
N VAL A 70 -4.71 -10.92 -7.76
CA VAL A 70 -5.51 -10.04 -6.89
C VAL A 70 -6.59 -9.30 -7.70
N THR A 71 -7.77 -9.14 -7.10
CA THR A 71 -8.88 -8.38 -7.69
C THR A 71 -8.98 -6.98 -7.08
N ALA A 72 -9.56 -6.04 -7.83
CA ALA A 72 -9.90 -4.72 -7.31
C ALA A 72 -10.80 -4.78 -6.06
N GLU A 73 -11.69 -5.76 -6.00
CA GLU A 73 -12.58 -5.95 -4.85
C GLU A 73 -11.83 -6.37 -3.59
N ALA A 74 -10.87 -7.29 -3.70
CA ALA A 74 -10.04 -7.68 -2.56
C ALA A 74 -9.29 -6.48 -1.95
N VAL A 75 -8.82 -5.56 -2.81
CA VAL A 75 -8.19 -4.30 -2.35
C VAL A 75 -9.20 -3.40 -1.64
N ARG A 76 -10.43 -3.27 -2.16
CA ARG A 76 -11.49 -2.47 -1.52
C ARG A 76 -11.84 -3.02 -0.13
N GLU A 77 -12.06 -4.32 -0.03
CA GLU A 77 -12.41 -4.99 1.24
C GLU A 77 -11.29 -4.85 2.29
N ALA A 78 -10.03 -4.91 1.87
CA ALA A 78 -8.88 -4.73 2.76
C ALA A 78 -8.62 -3.27 3.17
N THR A 79 -9.16 -2.29 2.42
CA THR A 79 -8.91 -0.86 2.65
C THR A 79 -9.97 -0.25 3.55
N GLY A 80 -9.55 0.39 4.64
CA GLY A 80 -10.46 0.92 5.65
C GLY A 80 -11.19 2.23 5.29
N PHE A 81 -11.14 2.65 4.03
CA PHE A 81 -11.71 3.90 3.52
C PHE A 81 -11.95 3.78 2.01
N PRO A 82 -12.79 4.65 1.42
CA PRO A 82 -13.03 4.64 -0.02
C PRO A 82 -11.74 4.89 -0.81
N LEU A 83 -11.41 3.95 -1.70
CA LEU A 83 -10.26 4.04 -2.59
C LEU A 83 -10.75 4.18 -4.03
N ASP A 84 -10.18 5.13 -4.76
CA ASP A 84 -10.43 5.25 -6.20
C ASP A 84 -9.62 4.16 -6.92
N ILE A 85 -10.33 3.30 -7.64
CA ILE A 85 -9.76 2.14 -8.32
C ILE A 85 -10.29 2.16 -9.75
N ALA A 86 -9.41 2.43 -10.71
CA ALA A 86 -9.74 2.42 -12.12
C ALA A 86 -10.18 1.03 -12.59
N ASP A 87 -11.04 0.99 -13.61
CA ASP A 87 -11.55 -0.28 -14.16
C ASP A 87 -10.48 -1.07 -14.91
N ASP A 88 -9.50 -0.37 -15.53
CA ASP A 88 -8.42 -0.98 -16.31
C ASP A 88 -7.07 -0.77 -15.60
N LEU A 89 -6.84 -1.57 -14.55
CA LEU A 89 -5.58 -1.57 -13.83
C LEU A 89 -4.63 -2.63 -14.37
N PRO A 90 -3.36 -2.27 -14.63
CA PRO A 90 -2.36 -3.26 -14.99
C PRO A 90 -2.05 -4.17 -13.81
N TYR A 91 -1.64 -5.39 -14.11
CA TYR A 91 -0.94 -6.22 -13.13
C TYR A 91 0.49 -5.73 -12.93
N THR A 92 0.98 -5.94 -11.70
CA THR A 92 2.36 -5.70 -11.33
C THR A 92 3.23 -6.63 -12.16
N ARG A 93 4.31 -6.08 -12.74
CA ARG A 93 5.21 -6.87 -13.58
C ARG A 93 5.73 -8.10 -12.82
N GLU A 94 5.89 -9.19 -13.55
CA GLU A 94 6.63 -10.34 -13.02
C GLU A 94 8.11 -9.98 -12.82
N PRO A 95 8.76 -10.52 -11.77
CA PRO A 95 10.20 -10.42 -11.64
C PRO A 95 10.92 -11.10 -12.81
N THR A 96 12.00 -10.50 -13.28
CA THR A 96 12.84 -11.11 -14.30
C THR A 96 13.60 -12.31 -13.74
N PRO A 97 14.07 -13.26 -14.59
CA PRO A 97 14.88 -14.38 -14.12
C PRO A 97 16.15 -13.96 -13.37
N ALA A 98 16.75 -12.83 -13.77
CA ALA A 98 17.92 -12.28 -13.11
C ALA A 98 17.59 -11.75 -11.70
N GLU A 99 16.47 -11.05 -11.55
CA GLU A 99 15.98 -10.58 -10.24
C GLU A 99 15.62 -11.75 -9.32
N LEU A 100 14.93 -12.77 -9.85
CA LEU A 100 14.60 -13.98 -9.08
C LEU A 100 15.86 -14.68 -8.56
N ARG A 101 16.88 -14.84 -9.40
CA ARG A 101 18.17 -15.41 -8.98
C ARG A 101 18.80 -14.58 -7.88
N LEU A 102 18.89 -13.26 -8.04
CA LEU A 102 19.46 -12.37 -7.04
C LEU A 102 18.72 -12.48 -5.70
N ILE A 103 17.39 -12.46 -5.71
CA ILE A 103 16.57 -12.57 -4.50
C ILE A 103 16.80 -13.92 -3.81
N ARG A 104 16.72 -15.02 -4.56
CA ARG A 104 16.69 -16.39 -4.01
C ARG A 104 18.05 -16.97 -3.68
N GLU A 105 19.13 -16.47 -4.28
CA GLU A 105 20.46 -17.08 -4.15
C GLU A 105 21.49 -16.13 -3.53
N VAL A 106 21.28 -14.81 -3.59
CA VAL A 106 22.29 -13.81 -3.17
C VAL A 106 21.82 -12.94 -2.02
N ILE A 107 20.63 -12.34 -2.15
CA ILE A 107 20.15 -11.31 -1.21
C ILE A 107 19.43 -11.95 -0.03
N ASP A 108 18.53 -12.90 -0.28
CA ASP A 108 17.72 -13.57 0.74
C ASP A 108 17.67 -15.10 0.49
N PRO A 109 18.84 -15.78 0.56
CA PRO A 109 18.93 -17.21 0.30
C PRO A 109 18.21 -18.07 1.33
N GLU A 110 18.02 -17.57 2.54
CA GLU A 110 17.30 -18.27 3.62
C GLU A 110 15.78 -18.03 3.58
N GLY A 111 15.29 -17.19 2.67
CA GLY A 111 13.85 -16.96 2.49
C GLY A 111 13.19 -16.19 3.63
N ALA A 112 13.92 -15.30 4.32
CA ALA A 112 13.37 -14.52 5.42
C ALA A 112 12.12 -13.71 5.02
N ARG A 113 12.03 -13.30 3.74
CA ARG A 113 10.88 -12.59 3.16
C ARG A 113 9.55 -13.33 3.30
N GLU A 114 9.56 -14.66 3.37
CA GLU A 114 8.34 -15.48 3.41
C GLU A 114 7.57 -15.30 4.72
N ARG A 115 8.21 -14.74 5.75
CA ARG A 115 7.57 -14.38 7.01
C ARG A 115 6.84 -13.03 6.96
N GLU A 116 7.25 -12.17 6.03
CA GLU A 116 6.74 -10.79 5.91
C GLU A 116 5.43 -10.73 5.13
N VAL A 117 5.29 -11.59 4.11
CA VAL A 117 4.10 -11.66 3.24
C VAL A 117 3.47 -13.06 3.40
N PRO A 118 2.28 -13.17 4.03
CA PRO A 118 1.57 -14.44 4.14
C PRO A 118 1.23 -15.00 2.75
N SER A 119 1.37 -16.32 2.60
CA SER A 119 0.93 -17.07 1.42
C SER A 119 -0.59 -17.19 1.32
#